data_AF-A0A1Q7S9W8-F1
#
_entry.id   AF-A0A1Q7S9W8-F1
#
_cell.length_a   1.000
_cell.length_b   1.000
_cell.length_c   1.000
_cell.angle_alpha   90.00
_cell.angle_beta   90.00
_cell.angle_gamma   90.00
#
_symmetry.space_group_name_H-M   'P 1'
#
loop_
_entity.id
_entity.type
_entity.pdbx_description
1 polymer ?
#
loop_
_entity_poly.entity_id
_entity_poly.type
_entity_poly.pdbx_seq_one_letter_code
_entity_poly.pdbx_strand_id
1 'polypeptide(L)'
;NIDVVLLASAVGPDFNPRRIERLLTVAYQSGGAPVVLLTKADLDEVLPYERQLAAIVPAVPVVAVSGLRGDGVQELRAYLLRGKTAVLIGSSGVGKSTLINHLLGAESLPTAEVHRSGQGRHTTSHRQLIKLPGGSMIIDTPGLREVQIWAGGDTLGVAFADIDDLARGCRFTDCRHRQEPGCAVIAAEAGGALDTSRLTNYRKLQGELRAIEVRADIRLRLEERRKWKVIHRAVRKGNKG
;
A
#
# COMPACT_ATOMS: atom_id res chain seq x y z
N ASN A 1 -4.00 -15.41 -4.82
CA ASN A 1 -2.59 -15.79 -4.68
C ASN A 1 -1.78 -14.73 -5.38
N ILE A 2 -0.99 -13.95 -4.65
CA ILE A 2 -0.14 -12.87 -5.20
C ILE A 2 1.29 -13.27 -4.87
N ASP A 3 2.12 -13.46 -5.89
CA ASP A 3 3.52 -13.87 -5.71
C ASP A 3 4.44 -12.66 -5.56
N VAL A 4 4.16 -11.57 -6.28
CA VAL A 4 4.99 -10.35 -6.31
C VAL A 4 4.14 -9.10 -6.18
N VAL A 5 4.63 -8.12 -5.42
CA VAL A 5 3.98 -6.82 -5.22
C VAL A 5 4.90 -5.72 -5.73
N LEU A 6 4.52 -5.12 -6.86
CA LEU A 6 5.27 -4.05 -7.52
C LEU A 6 4.81 -2.69 -6.98
N LEU A 7 5.70 -2.00 -6.30
CA LEU A 7 5.46 -0.73 -5.61
C LEU A 7 5.95 0.43 -6.48
N ALA A 8 5.06 0.99 -7.30
CA ALA A 8 5.41 2.04 -8.25
C ALA A 8 5.45 3.44 -7.62
N SER A 9 6.59 4.11 -7.75
CA SER A 9 6.79 5.52 -7.43
C SER A 9 7.54 6.20 -8.57
N ALA A 10 7.02 7.32 -9.07
CA ALA A 10 7.74 8.09 -10.08
C ALA A 10 8.94 8.82 -9.45
N VAL A 11 10.02 8.95 -10.21
CA VAL A 11 11.10 9.91 -9.90
C VAL A 11 10.59 11.36 -10.04
N GLY A 12 11.28 12.30 -9.41
CA GLY A 12 10.92 13.72 -9.41
C GLY A 12 9.97 14.11 -8.27
N PRO A 13 9.15 15.17 -8.44
CA PRO A 13 8.38 15.79 -7.35
C PRO A 13 7.37 14.88 -6.65
N ASP A 14 6.91 13.82 -7.32
CA ASP A 14 5.94 12.87 -6.79
C ASP A 14 6.59 11.73 -5.97
N PHE A 15 7.92 11.65 -5.96
CA PHE A 15 8.66 10.66 -5.18
C PHE A 15 8.41 10.84 -3.68
N ASN A 16 7.97 9.77 -3.02
CA ASN A 16 7.62 9.82 -1.61
C ASN A 16 8.03 8.51 -0.90
N PRO A 17 9.18 8.49 -0.22
CA PRO A 17 9.66 7.31 0.51
C PRO A 17 8.68 6.82 1.57
N ARG A 18 8.01 7.75 2.28
CA ARG A 18 7.03 7.41 3.32
C ARG A 18 5.82 6.65 2.76
N ARG A 19 5.47 6.90 1.51
CA ARG A 19 4.42 6.15 0.81
C ARG A 19 4.89 4.74 0.48
N ILE A 20 6.15 4.57 0.09
CA ILE A 20 6.74 3.27 -0.23
C ILE A 20 6.81 2.39 1.03
N GLU A 21 7.28 2.93 2.17
CA GLU A 21 7.26 2.24 3.47
C GLU A 21 5.87 1.71 3.82
N ARG A 22 4.83 2.53 3.64
CA ARG A 22 3.44 2.12 3.91
C ARG A 22 2.99 1.01 2.97
N LEU A 23 3.27 1.13 1.68
CA LEU A 23 2.85 0.10 0.71
C LEU A 23 3.62 -1.22 0.90
N LEU A 24 4.83 -1.19 1.45
CA LEU A 24 5.56 -2.39 1.83
C LEU A 24 4.84 -3.22 2.89
N THR A 25 4.19 -2.57 3.87
CA THR A 25 3.40 -3.29 4.87
C THR A 25 2.29 -4.12 4.22
N VAL A 26 1.64 -3.55 3.20
CA VAL A 26 0.60 -4.23 2.41
C VAL A 26 1.20 -5.40 1.63
N ALA A 27 2.41 -5.22 1.07
CA ALA A 27 3.08 -6.28 0.35
C ALA A 27 3.35 -7.50 1.24
N TYR A 28 3.94 -7.29 2.41
CA TYR A 28 4.22 -8.37 3.36
C TYR A 28 2.95 -9.05 3.87
N GLN A 29 1.89 -8.29 4.14
CA GLN A 29 0.59 -8.85 4.55
C GLN A 29 -0.06 -9.72 3.47
N SER A 30 0.18 -9.40 2.19
CA SER A 30 -0.34 -10.20 1.07
C SER A 30 0.39 -11.53 0.89
N GLY A 31 1.54 -11.72 1.54
CA GLY A 31 2.44 -12.86 1.33
C GLY A 31 3.27 -12.77 0.05
N GLY A 32 3.12 -11.70 -0.75
CA GLY A 32 3.88 -11.47 -1.97
C GLY A 32 5.23 -10.80 -1.70
N ALA A 33 6.23 -11.14 -2.51
CA ALA A 33 7.55 -10.53 -2.44
C ALA A 33 7.51 -9.08 -2.95
N PRO A 34 7.92 -8.07 -2.17
CA PRO A 34 7.92 -6.69 -2.61
C PRO A 34 9.06 -6.37 -3.57
N VAL A 35 8.79 -5.53 -4.56
CA VAL A 35 9.79 -4.90 -5.43
C VAL A 35 9.40 -3.44 -5.61
N VAL A 36 10.33 -2.51 -5.35
CA VAL A 36 10.11 -1.08 -5.58
C VAL A 36 10.43 -0.74 -7.02
N LEU A 37 9.52 -0.05 -7.70
CA LEU A 37 9.71 0.45 -9.05
C LEU A 37 9.86 1.97 -9.04
N LEU A 38 11.04 2.45 -9.41
CA LEU A 38 11.28 3.86 -9.71
C LEU A 38 10.86 4.12 -11.16
N THR A 39 9.61 4.53 -11.35
CA THR A 39 9.02 4.74 -12.68
C THR A 39 9.39 6.12 -13.26
N LYS A 40 9.25 6.27 -14.58
CA LYS A 40 9.64 7.49 -15.32
C LYS A 40 11.13 7.84 -15.17
N ALA A 41 11.98 6.81 -15.07
CA ALA A 41 13.43 6.96 -14.93
C ALA A 41 14.10 7.78 -16.06
N ASP A 42 13.37 8.04 -17.15
CA ASP A 42 13.79 8.93 -18.24
C ASP A 42 13.73 10.43 -17.91
N LEU A 43 13.08 10.83 -16.81
CA LEU A 43 12.84 12.24 -16.46
C LEU A 43 13.86 12.84 -15.49
N ASP A 44 14.64 12.02 -14.78
CA ASP A 44 15.57 12.49 -13.76
C ASP A 44 16.70 11.46 -13.50
N GLU A 45 17.76 11.88 -12.81
CA GLU A 45 18.82 10.98 -12.36
C GLU A 45 18.29 10.05 -11.25
N VAL A 46 18.42 8.74 -11.45
CA VAL A 46 17.84 7.71 -10.58
C VAL A 46 18.61 7.51 -9.28
N LEU A 47 19.95 7.63 -9.33
CA LEU A 47 20.86 7.24 -8.26
C LEU A 47 20.56 7.89 -6.88
N PRO A 48 20.16 9.18 -6.79
CA PRO A 48 19.74 9.78 -5.52
C PRO A 48 18.53 9.08 -4.88
N TYR A 49 17.54 8.69 -5.68
CA TYR A 49 16.33 8.00 -5.22
C TYR A 49 16.64 6.59 -4.73
N GLU A 50 17.51 5.86 -5.44
CA GLU A 50 17.99 4.53 -5.03
C GLU A 50 18.73 4.59 -3.70
N ARG A 51 19.64 5.56 -3.50
CA ARG A 51 20.35 5.74 -2.23
C ARG A 51 19.38 6.02 -1.08
N GLN A 52 18.38 6.87 -1.33
CA GLN A 52 17.36 7.18 -0.33
C GLN A 52 16.53 5.94 0.01
N LEU A 53 16.17 5.10 -0.98
CA LEU A 53 15.48 3.85 -0.74
C LEU A 53 16.35 2.82 -0.03
N ALA A 54 17.63 2.69 -0.39
CA ALA A 54 18.55 1.78 0.27
C ALA A 54 18.70 2.09 1.77
N ALA A 55 18.62 3.36 2.17
CA ALA A 55 18.67 3.77 3.57
C ALA A 55 17.39 3.41 4.36
N ILE A 56 16.25 3.29 3.68
CA ILE A 56 14.93 3.11 4.32
C ILE A 56 14.46 1.65 4.22
N VAL A 57 14.80 0.97 3.12
CA VAL A 57 14.32 -0.38 2.77
C VAL A 57 15.45 -1.26 2.21
N PRO A 58 16.56 -1.48 2.95
CA PRO A 58 17.80 -2.10 2.43
C PRO A 58 17.63 -3.53 1.88
N ALA A 59 16.61 -4.26 2.33
CA ALA A 59 16.37 -5.65 1.92
C ALA A 59 15.38 -5.80 0.75
N VAL A 60 14.86 -4.68 0.20
CA VAL A 60 13.86 -4.70 -0.86
C VAL A 60 14.52 -4.36 -2.19
N PRO A 61 14.37 -5.20 -3.24
CA PRO A 61 14.87 -4.87 -4.57
C PRO A 61 14.24 -3.59 -5.10
N VAL A 62 15.08 -2.74 -5.71
CA VAL A 62 14.67 -1.51 -6.38
C VAL A 62 15.03 -1.65 -7.86
N VAL A 63 14.06 -1.40 -8.74
CA VAL A 63 14.25 -1.43 -10.19
C VAL A 63 13.79 -0.11 -10.77
N ALA A 64 14.70 0.58 -11.46
CA ALA A 64 14.35 1.79 -12.18
C ALA A 64 13.83 1.45 -13.57
N VAL A 65 12.68 2.03 -13.95
CA VAL A 65 12.03 1.72 -15.22
C VAL A 65 11.51 2.96 -15.93
N SER A 66 11.65 2.98 -17.26
CA SER A 66 10.89 3.88 -18.12
C SER A 66 9.86 3.08 -18.91
N GLY A 67 8.57 3.28 -18.62
CA GLY A 67 7.51 2.68 -19.43
C GLY A 67 7.43 3.26 -20.85
N LEU A 68 7.99 4.46 -21.07
CA LEU A 68 8.02 5.10 -22.39
C LEU A 68 9.18 4.58 -23.23
N ARG A 69 10.39 4.54 -22.66
CA ARG A 69 11.61 4.12 -23.38
C ARG A 69 11.87 2.62 -23.34
N GLY A 70 11.33 1.92 -22.34
CA GLY A 70 11.60 0.51 -22.09
C GLY A 70 12.83 0.25 -21.22
N ASP A 71 13.51 1.30 -20.76
CA ASP A 71 14.67 1.19 -19.86
C ASP A 71 14.29 0.39 -18.60
N GLY A 72 15.16 -0.53 -18.18
CA GLY A 72 14.97 -1.37 -16.98
C GLY A 72 13.85 -2.40 -17.06
N VAL A 73 13.07 -2.45 -18.15
CA VAL A 73 11.96 -3.42 -18.28
C VAL A 73 12.46 -4.86 -18.29
N GLN A 74 13.64 -5.12 -18.86
CA GLN A 74 14.22 -6.46 -18.85
C GLN A 74 14.58 -6.94 -17.44
N GLU A 75 15.07 -6.04 -16.57
CA GLU A 75 15.31 -6.35 -15.16
C GLU A 75 13.98 -6.61 -14.43
N LEU A 76 12.96 -5.79 -14.68
CA LEU A 76 11.61 -6.03 -14.14
C LEU A 76 11.05 -7.41 -14.57
N ARG A 77 11.33 -7.87 -15.79
CA ARG A 77 10.86 -9.18 -16.27
C ARG A 77 11.40 -10.35 -15.45
N ALA A 78 12.54 -10.21 -14.76
CA ALA A 78 13.06 -11.25 -13.88
C ALA A 78 12.11 -11.58 -12.70
N TYR A 79 11.26 -10.62 -12.31
CA TYR A 79 10.25 -10.80 -11.26
C TYR A 79 8.89 -11.28 -11.81
N LEU A 80 8.70 -11.23 -13.13
CA LEU A 80 7.44 -11.54 -13.81
C LEU A 80 7.48 -12.93 -14.46
N LEU A 81 7.73 -13.96 -13.65
CA LEU A 81 7.92 -15.33 -14.10
C LEU A 81 6.62 -16.01 -14.55
N ARG A 82 6.72 -16.95 -15.48
CA ARG A 82 5.58 -17.73 -16.00
C ARG A 82 4.76 -18.36 -14.87
N GLY A 83 3.44 -18.20 -14.93
CA GLY A 83 2.51 -18.74 -13.94
C GLY A 83 2.46 -17.97 -12.61
N LYS A 84 3.30 -16.94 -12.44
CA LYS A 84 3.28 -16.05 -11.26
C LYS A 84 2.33 -14.89 -11.46
N THR A 85 1.74 -14.44 -10.36
CA THR A 85 0.84 -13.28 -10.32
C THR A 85 1.52 -12.12 -9.61
N ALA A 86 1.68 -11.00 -10.31
CA ALA A 86 2.11 -9.74 -9.74
C ALA A 86 0.92 -8.79 -9.58
N VAL A 87 0.96 -7.93 -8.56
CA VAL A 87 0.05 -6.80 -8.43
C VAL A 87 0.86 -5.50 -8.53
N LEU A 88 0.36 -4.54 -9.32
CA LEU A 88 1.00 -3.24 -9.47
C LEU A 88 0.23 -2.18 -8.66
N ILE A 89 0.89 -1.61 -7.66
CA ILE A 89 0.30 -0.65 -6.72
C ILE A 89 1.12 0.64 -6.67
N GLY A 90 0.46 1.78 -6.49
CA GLY A 90 1.12 3.09 -6.50
C GLY A 90 0.15 4.21 -6.83
N SER A 91 0.58 5.46 -6.63
CA SER A 91 -0.29 6.63 -6.80
C SER A 91 -0.80 6.82 -8.23
N SER A 92 -1.88 7.58 -8.39
CA SER A 92 -2.34 8.02 -9.71
C SER A 92 -1.23 8.81 -10.40
N GLY A 93 -1.05 8.63 -11.71
CA GLY A 93 -0.09 9.42 -12.48
C GLY A 93 1.39 8.97 -12.40
N VAL A 94 1.73 7.97 -11.58
CA VAL A 94 3.12 7.47 -11.47
C VAL A 94 3.60 6.69 -12.71
N GLY A 95 2.71 6.35 -13.66
CA GLY A 95 3.10 5.65 -14.90
C GLY A 95 2.80 4.14 -14.94
N LYS A 96 1.96 3.62 -14.03
CA LYS A 96 1.56 2.20 -13.99
C LYS A 96 0.98 1.69 -15.32
N SER A 97 -0.02 2.38 -15.86
CA SER A 97 -0.69 1.96 -17.11
C SER A 97 0.28 2.02 -18.30
N THR A 98 1.14 3.05 -18.37
CA THR A 98 2.20 3.13 -19.38
C THR A 98 3.15 1.93 -19.32
N LEU A 99 3.57 1.55 -18.11
CA LEU A 99 4.43 0.38 -17.90
C LEU A 99 3.74 -0.93 -18.29
N ILE A 100 2.46 -1.10 -17.95
CA ILE A 100 1.67 -2.28 -18.34
C ILE A 100 1.58 -2.39 -19.87
N ASN A 101 1.29 -1.28 -20.55
CA ASN A 101 1.20 -1.26 -22.02
C ASN A 101 2.53 -1.69 -22.65
N HIS A 102 3.64 -1.17 -22.12
CA HIS A 102 4.98 -1.57 -22.57
C HIS A 102 5.25 -3.06 -22.33
N LEU A 103 4.91 -3.58 -21.15
CA LEU A 103 5.11 -5.01 -20.81
C LEU A 103 4.32 -5.95 -21.71
N LEU A 104 3.14 -5.53 -22.16
CA LEU A 104 2.29 -6.25 -23.12
C LEU A 104 2.90 -6.33 -24.52
N GLY A 105 3.95 -5.56 -24.83
CA GLY A 105 4.54 -5.49 -26.16
C GLY A 105 3.60 -4.87 -27.19
N ALA A 106 2.57 -4.15 -26.73
CA ALA A 106 1.61 -3.49 -27.58
C ALA A 106 1.97 -2.00 -27.69
N GLU A 107 2.32 -1.54 -28.88
CA GLU A 107 2.17 -0.13 -29.27
C GLU A 107 0.68 0.30 -29.36
N SER A 108 -0.28 -0.55 -28.99
CA SER A 108 -1.71 -0.35 -29.28
C SER A 108 -2.68 -0.81 -28.18
N LEU A 109 -2.46 -0.43 -26.92
CA LEU A 109 -3.60 0.14 -26.21
C LEU A 109 -3.61 1.60 -26.63
N PRO A 110 -4.70 2.15 -27.19
CA PRO A 110 -4.75 3.57 -27.48
C PRO A 110 -4.29 4.30 -26.23
N THR A 111 -3.19 5.05 -26.32
CA THR A 111 -3.05 6.29 -25.56
C THR A 111 -4.09 7.25 -26.14
N ALA A 112 -5.36 6.89 -26.05
CA ALA A 112 -6.36 7.92 -25.90
C ALA A 112 -5.86 8.69 -24.69
N GLU A 113 -5.60 9.97 -24.89
CA GLU A 113 -5.90 10.96 -23.88
C GLU A 113 -6.95 10.37 -22.94
N VAL A 114 -6.57 10.15 -21.68
CA VAL A 114 -7.60 10.01 -20.66
C VAL A 114 -8.28 11.38 -20.70
N HIS A 115 -9.37 11.40 -21.46
CA HIS A 115 -10.14 12.53 -21.94
C HIS A 115 -9.92 13.78 -21.07
N ARG A 116 -9.42 14.85 -21.69
CA ARG A 116 -9.77 16.21 -21.23
C ARG A 116 -11.27 16.41 -21.48
N SER A 117 -12.12 15.75 -20.70
CA SER A 117 -13.48 16.21 -20.47
C SER A 117 -13.55 16.64 -19.02
N GLY A 118 -13.23 17.91 -18.80
CA GLY A 118 -13.89 18.63 -17.73
C GLY A 118 -15.39 18.39 -17.88
N GLN A 119 -16.02 17.98 -16.77
CA GLN A 119 -17.42 17.58 -16.60
C GLN A 119 -17.71 16.06 -16.70
N GLY A 120 -17.85 15.46 -15.51
CA GLY A 120 -19.00 14.61 -15.17
C GLY A 120 -18.99 13.13 -15.61
N ARG A 121 -18.90 12.24 -14.62
CA ARG A 121 -19.38 10.83 -14.63
C ARG A 121 -18.87 9.94 -15.78
N HIS A 122 -17.85 9.12 -15.51
CA HIS A 122 -17.96 7.65 -15.37
C HIS A 122 -16.63 7.10 -14.82
N THR A 123 -16.72 6.36 -13.73
CA THR A 123 -15.67 5.97 -12.80
C THR A 123 -14.93 4.71 -13.31
N THR A 124 -13.62 4.77 -13.59
CA THR A 124 -12.80 3.58 -13.89
C THR A 124 -12.67 2.73 -12.62
N SER A 125 -13.50 1.69 -12.48
CA SER A 125 -13.79 0.99 -11.23
C SER A 125 -13.51 -0.53 -11.26
N HIS A 126 -12.80 -1.03 -12.27
CA HIS A 126 -12.53 -2.47 -12.41
C HIS A 126 -11.06 -2.82 -12.20
N ARG A 127 -10.78 -3.72 -11.23
CA ARG A 127 -9.52 -4.46 -11.14
C ARG A 127 -9.43 -5.38 -12.35
N GLN A 128 -8.30 -5.37 -13.07
CA GLN A 128 -8.11 -6.18 -14.26
C GLN A 128 -6.94 -7.14 -14.07
N LEU A 129 -7.15 -8.42 -14.38
CA LEU A 129 -6.09 -9.42 -14.46
C LEU A 129 -5.64 -9.51 -15.93
N ILE A 130 -4.39 -9.17 -16.18
CA ILE A 130 -3.78 -9.03 -17.49
C ILE A 130 -2.72 -10.12 -17.64
N LYS A 131 -2.82 -10.95 -18.68
CA LYS A 131 -1.79 -11.95 -18.97
C LYS A 131 -0.70 -11.33 -19.84
N LEU A 132 0.54 -11.40 -19.40
CA LEU A 132 1.68 -10.84 -20.12
C LEU A 132 2.29 -11.83 -21.13
N PRO A 133 2.97 -11.33 -22.17
CA PRO A 133 3.94 -12.12 -22.93
C PRO A 133 4.98 -12.71 -21.97
N GLY A 134 5.18 -14.03 -22.03
CA GLY A 134 5.98 -14.80 -21.05
C GLY A 134 5.14 -15.58 -20.03
N GLY A 135 3.82 -15.34 -19.97
CA GLY A 135 2.88 -16.16 -19.23
C GLY A 135 2.76 -15.86 -17.74
N SER A 136 3.32 -14.75 -17.27
CA SER A 136 2.97 -14.13 -15.98
C SER A 136 1.65 -13.38 -16.08
N MET A 137 1.09 -13.01 -14.92
CA MET A 137 -0.14 -12.24 -14.83
C MET A 137 0.08 -10.98 -13.99
N ILE A 138 -0.43 -9.84 -14.43
CA ILE A 138 -0.44 -8.58 -13.68
C ILE A 138 -1.88 -8.22 -13.31
N ILE A 139 -2.10 -7.91 -12.04
CA ILE A 139 -3.33 -7.28 -11.57
C ILE A 139 -3.11 -5.77 -11.60
N ASP A 140 -3.80 -5.07 -12.51
CA ASP A 140 -3.93 -3.63 -12.44
C ASP A 140 -5.05 -3.27 -11.48
N THR A 141 -4.75 -2.36 -10.56
CA THR A 141 -5.70 -1.85 -9.57
C THR A 141 -5.89 -0.35 -9.79
N PRO A 142 -6.56 0.07 -10.88
CA PRO A 142 -6.95 1.47 -11.04
C PRO A 142 -7.85 1.81 -9.86
N GLY A 143 -7.35 2.63 -8.93
CA GLY A 143 -8.14 3.03 -7.76
C GLY A 143 -7.80 2.34 -6.44
N LEU A 144 -6.56 1.91 -6.20
CA LEU A 144 -6.04 1.84 -4.81
C LEU A 144 -5.94 3.23 -4.10
N ARG A 145 -6.82 4.17 -4.48
CA ARG A 145 -7.23 5.31 -3.64
C ARG A 145 -7.81 4.84 -2.29
N GLU A 146 -8.02 3.53 -2.13
CA GLU A 146 -8.39 2.84 -0.88
C GLU A 146 -7.45 1.66 -0.52
N VAL A 147 -6.12 1.81 -0.52
CA VAL A 147 -5.32 1.20 0.58
C VAL A 147 -5.50 2.08 1.85
N GLN A 148 -6.72 2.49 2.07
CA GLN A 148 -7.22 2.88 3.36
C GLN A 148 -7.60 1.52 4.00
N ILE A 149 -7.03 1.21 5.17
CA ILE A 149 -7.76 0.44 6.20
C ILE A 149 -7.76 -1.11 6.06
N TRP A 150 -6.63 -1.78 5.76
CA TRP A 150 -6.61 -3.26 5.77
C TRP A 150 -5.39 -3.87 6.44
N ALA A 151 -4.99 -3.30 7.57
CA ALA A 151 -3.83 -3.74 8.31
C ALA A 151 -4.19 -3.70 9.80
N GLY A 152 -4.56 -4.87 10.34
CA GLY A 152 -4.93 -5.06 11.75
C GLY A 152 -3.82 -4.67 12.73
N GLY A 153 -4.13 -4.70 14.02
CA GLY A 153 -3.30 -4.16 15.10
C GLY A 153 -1.80 -4.54 15.11
N ASP A 154 -1.39 -5.64 14.48
CA ASP A 154 0.00 -6.11 14.40
C ASP A 154 0.89 -5.37 13.39
N THR A 155 0.36 -4.43 12.61
CA THR A 155 1.11 -3.79 11.51
C THR A 155 1.99 -2.61 11.95
N LEU A 156 1.74 -2.05 13.14
CA LEU A 156 2.56 -0.99 13.72
C LEU A 156 3.94 -1.52 14.13
N GLY A 157 4.02 -2.75 14.63
CA GLY A 157 5.23 -3.25 15.27
C GLY A 157 6.38 -3.58 14.32
N VAL A 158 6.10 -3.78 13.04
CA VAL A 158 7.16 -4.01 12.04
C VAL A 158 7.75 -2.68 11.55
N ALA A 159 6.92 -1.65 11.33
CA ALA A 159 7.37 -0.36 10.81
C ALA A 159 8.00 0.55 11.89
N PHE A 160 7.64 0.32 13.15
CA PHE A 160 8.10 1.08 14.30
C PHE A 160 8.67 0.16 15.38
N ALA A 161 9.38 -0.90 14.97
CA ALA A 161 9.99 -1.86 15.88
C ALA A 161 10.88 -1.20 16.96
N ASP A 162 11.56 -0.12 16.61
CA ASP A 162 12.33 0.71 17.54
C ASP A 162 11.48 1.38 18.63
N ILE A 163 10.28 1.85 18.27
CA ILE A 163 9.31 2.40 19.22
C ILE A 163 8.68 1.29 20.06
N ASP A 164 8.39 0.14 19.46
CA ASP A 164 7.85 -1.02 20.19
C ASP A 164 8.85 -1.59 21.19
N ASP A 165 10.14 -1.61 20.84
CA ASP A 165 11.23 -1.97 21.75
C ASP A 165 11.31 -1.03 22.94
N LEU A 166 11.27 0.28 22.69
CA LEU A 166 11.19 1.30 23.74
C LEU A 166 9.91 1.16 24.56
N ALA A 167 8.78 0.81 23.94
CA ALA A 167 7.50 0.67 24.59
C ALA A 167 7.48 -0.45 25.63
N ARG A 168 8.33 -1.49 25.51
CA ARG A 168 8.48 -2.54 26.53
C ARG A 168 8.96 -1.99 27.87
N GLY A 169 9.66 -0.85 27.86
CA GLY A 169 10.11 -0.14 29.05
C GLY A 169 9.06 0.82 29.65
N CYS A 170 7.87 0.94 29.04
CA CYS A 170 6.82 1.78 29.59
C CYS A 170 6.30 1.22 30.93
N ARG A 171 6.00 2.13 31.86
CA ARG A 171 5.34 1.79 33.13
C ARG A 171 3.99 1.08 32.95
N PHE A 172 3.26 1.40 31.89
CA PHE A 172 1.91 0.89 31.62
C PHE A 172 1.90 0.08 30.32
N THR A 173 1.17 -1.04 30.33
CA THR A 173 1.03 -1.95 29.18
C THR A 173 0.12 -1.39 28.08
N ASP A 174 -0.74 -0.42 28.39
CA ASP A 174 -1.66 0.24 27.47
C ASP A 174 -1.24 1.69 27.13
N CYS A 175 0.04 2.01 27.37
CA CYS A 175 0.62 3.32 27.14
C CYS A 175 0.42 3.77 25.68
N ARG A 176 -0.07 5.00 25.47
CA ARG A 176 -0.30 5.59 24.13
C ARG A 176 0.82 6.52 23.71
N HIS A 177 1.88 6.60 24.53
CA HIS A 177 3.07 7.41 24.34
C HIS A 177 2.74 8.87 24.04
N ARG A 178 1.77 9.49 24.72
CA ARG A 178 1.39 10.90 24.56
C ARG A 178 1.89 11.76 25.71
N GLN A 179 1.43 11.47 26.93
CA GLN A 179 1.69 12.25 28.14
C GLN A 179 1.74 11.35 29.39
N GLU A 180 1.73 10.04 29.21
CA GLU A 180 1.68 9.08 30.31
C GLU A 180 2.97 9.14 31.15
N PRO A 181 2.87 9.17 32.49
CA PRO A 181 4.03 9.20 33.37
C PRO A 181 4.79 7.87 33.29
N GLY A 182 6.12 7.93 33.19
CA GLY A 182 6.96 6.73 33.05
C GLY A 182 6.89 6.09 31.66
N CYS A 183 6.55 6.86 30.62
CA CYS A 183 6.63 6.42 29.24
C CYS A 183 8.09 6.45 28.73
N ALA A 184 8.67 5.27 28.49
CA ALA A 184 10.03 5.14 27.97
C ALA A 184 10.20 5.74 26.57
N VAL A 185 9.16 5.71 25.73
CA VAL A 185 9.18 6.31 24.39
C VAL A 185 9.30 7.84 24.44
N ILE A 186 8.57 8.50 25.36
CA ILE A 186 8.66 9.96 25.54
C ILE A 186 10.02 10.33 26.14
N ALA A 187 10.54 9.52 27.07
CA ALA A 187 11.87 9.73 27.63
C ALA A 187 12.96 9.62 26.55
N ALA A 188 12.83 8.66 25.63
CA ALA A 188 13.75 8.50 24.50
C ALA A 188 13.67 9.68 23.50
N GLU A 189 12.47 10.21 23.23
CA GLU A 189 12.29 11.43 22.43
C GLU A 189 12.97 12.63 23.11
N ALA A 190 12.71 12.84 24.41
CA ALA A 190 13.29 13.95 25.16
C ALA A 190 14.83 13.85 25.29
N GLY A 191 15.36 12.63 25.35
CA GLY A 191 16.80 12.36 25.39
C GLY A 191 17.48 12.33 24.01
N GLY A 192 16.75 12.55 22.91
CA GLY A 192 17.29 12.55 21.55
C GLY A 192 17.59 11.17 20.95
N ALA A 193 17.27 10.08 21.65
CA ALA A 193 17.42 8.71 21.15
C ALA A 193 16.31 8.32 20.15
N LEU A 194 15.20 9.05 20.14
CA LEU A 194 14.11 8.91 19.17
C LEU A 194 13.80 10.27 18.54
N ASP A 195 13.77 10.32 17.20
CA ASP A 195 13.43 11.55 16.48
C ASP A 195 11.96 11.96 16.70
N THR A 196 11.72 13.25 16.97
CA THR A 196 10.39 13.82 17.22
C THR A 196 9.43 13.61 16.05
N SER A 197 9.93 13.69 14.81
CA SER A 197 9.10 13.47 13.63
C SER A 197 8.68 12.01 13.51
N ARG A 198 9.53 11.07 13.95
CA ARG A 198 9.25 9.63 14.01
C ARG A 198 8.14 9.31 15.01
N LEU A 199 8.21 9.83 16.23
CA LEU A 199 7.15 9.64 17.24
C LEU A 199 5.83 10.32 16.82
N THR A 200 5.89 11.49 16.20
CA THR A 200 4.71 12.18 15.66
C THR A 200 4.01 11.33 14.60
N ASN A 201 4.76 10.71 13.70
CA ASN A 201 4.21 9.81 12.68
C ASN A 201 3.58 8.57 13.31
N TYR A 202 4.23 7.95 14.29
CA TYR A 202 3.70 6.80 15.03
C TYR A 202 2.33 7.12 15.65
N ARG A 203 2.24 8.23 16.41
CA ARG A 203 0.99 8.67 17.06
C ARG A 203 -0.14 8.93 16.06
N LYS A 204 0.19 9.52 14.90
CA LYS A 204 -0.77 9.77 13.83
C LYS A 204 -1.32 8.46 13.26
N LEU A 205 -0.44 7.52 12.92
CA LEU A 205 -0.84 6.19 12.42
C LEU A 205 -1.66 5.40 13.45
N GLN A 206 -1.26 5.41 14.73
CA GLN A 206 -2.02 4.77 15.81
C GLN A 206 -3.43 5.39 15.96
N GLY A 207 -3.55 6.71 15.80
CA GLY A 207 -4.84 7.38 15.80
C GLY A 207 -5.74 7.00 14.61
N GLU A 208 -5.16 6.93 13.42
CA GLU A 208 -5.86 6.48 12.21
C GLU A 208 -6.35 5.03 12.36
N LEU A 209 -5.50 4.12 12.86
CA LEU A 209 -5.84 2.71 13.13
C LEU A 209 -6.96 2.54 14.16
N ARG A 210 -6.97 3.33 15.24
CA ARG A 210 -8.08 3.30 16.20
C ARG A 210 -9.40 3.78 15.62
N ALA A 211 -9.37 4.86 14.83
CA ALA A 211 -10.57 5.38 14.17
C ALA A 211 -11.17 4.35 13.20
N ILE A 212 -10.30 3.52 12.64
CA ILE A 212 -10.63 2.42 11.74
C ILE A 212 -11.30 1.27 12.49
N GLU A 213 -10.69 0.78 13.57
CA GLU A 213 -11.23 -0.32 14.40
C GLU A 213 -12.64 0.02 14.89
N VAL A 214 -12.84 1.25 15.36
CA VAL A 214 -14.16 1.74 15.81
C VAL A 214 -15.19 1.69 14.67
N ARG A 215 -14.83 2.09 13.45
CA ARG A 215 -15.75 2.04 12.30
C ARG A 215 -16.07 0.61 11.86
N ALA A 216 -15.09 -0.29 11.91
CA ALA A 216 -15.27 -1.70 11.57
C ALA A 216 -16.21 -2.40 12.56
N ASP A 217 -16.01 -2.18 13.87
CA ASP A 217 -16.87 -2.71 14.93
C ASP A 217 -18.31 -2.20 14.81
N ILE A 218 -18.52 -0.91 14.53
CA ILE A 218 -19.85 -0.36 14.26
C ILE A 218 -20.52 -1.05 13.06
N ARG A 219 -19.78 -1.27 11.96
CA ARG A 219 -20.31 -1.93 10.76
C ARG A 219 -20.73 -3.37 11.06
N LEU A 220 -19.88 -4.14 11.73
CA LEU A 220 -20.15 -5.53 12.12
C LEU A 220 -21.44 -5.65 12.95
N ARG A 221 -21.60 -4.78 13.96
CA ARG A 221 -22.82 -4.74 14.79
C ARG A 221 -24.08 -4.44 13.98
N LEU A 222 -23.98 -3.56 12.98
CA LEU A 222 -25.11 -3.23 12.10
C LEU A 222 -25.48 -4.40 11.18
N GLU A 223 -24.50 -5.15 10.68
CA GLU A 223 -24.73 -6.33 9.85
C GLU A 223 -25.35 -7.49 10.63
N GLU A 224 -24.86 -7.77 11.84
CA GLU A 224 -25.48 -8.74 12.73
C GLU A 224 -26.94 -8.38 13.00
N ARG A 225 -27.21 -7.11 13.33
CA ARG A 225 -28.58 -6.65 13.57
C ARG A 225 -29.48 -6.82 12.34
N ARG A 226 -28.95 -6.68 11.12
CA ARG A 226 -29.68 -6.93 9.87
C ARG A 226 -29.94 -8.41 9.66
N LYS A 227 -28.94 -9.28 9.86
CA LYS A 227 -29.09 -10.75 9.77
C LYS A 227 -30.16 -11.25 10.73
N TRP A 228 -30.11 -10.82 11.99
CA TRP A 228 -31.11 -11.18 12.99
C TRP A 228 -32.51 -10.70 12.62
N LYS A 229 -32.67 -9.51 12.03
CA LYS A 229 -33.98 -9.03 11.53
C LYS A 229 -34.54 -9.90 10.40
N VAL A 230 -33.68 -10.39 9.49
CA VAL A 230 -34.11 -11.27 8.38
C VAL A 230 -34.54 -12.63 8.93
N ILE A 231 -33.75 -13.22 9.84
CA ILE A 231 -34.08 -14.48 10.52
C ILE A 231 -35.40 -14.36 11.26
N HIS A 232 -35.59 -13.29 12.05
CA HIS A 232 -36.84 -13.06 12.80
C HIS A 232 -38.07 -12.92 11.89
N ARG A 233 -37.92 -12.34 10.69
CA ARG A 233 -39.00 -12.23 9.69
C ARG A 233 -39.32 -13.57 9.03
N ALA A 234 -38.32 -14.40 8.77
CA ALA A 234 -38.50 -15.73 8.19
C ALA A 234 -39.23 -16.67 9.16
N VAL A 235 -38.81 -16.71 10.43
CA VAL A 235 -39.46 -17.50 11.49
C VAL A 235 -40.92 -17.10 11.68
N ARG A 236 -41.24 -15.79 11.62
CA ARG A 236 -42.61 -15.30 11.77
C ARG A 236 -43.53 -15.61 10.57
N LYS A 237 -42.96 -15.89 9.39
CA LYS A 237 -43.70 -16.36 8.20
C LYS A 237 -43.93 -17.88 8.23
N GLY A 238 -42.97 -18.65 8.76
CA GLY A 238 -43.09 -20.11 8.88
C GLY A 238 -44.16 -20.56 9.89
N ASN A 239 -44.38 -19.80 10.97
CA ASN A 239 -45.41 -20.10 11.99
C ASN A 239 -46.86 -19.70 11.61
N LYS A 240 -47.11 -19.31 10.36
CA LYS A 240 -48.44 -18.89 9.87
C LYS A 240 -49.00 -19.79 8.75
N GLY A 241 -48.33 -20.91 8.46
CA GLY A 241 -48.85 -22.00 7.61
C GLY A 241 -49.09 -23.23 8.45
#